data_AF-A0A3M2ZLK2-F1
#
_entry.id   AF-A0A3M2ZLK2-F1
#
_cell.length_a   1.000
_cell.length_b   1.000
_cell.length_c   1.000
_cell.angle_alpha   90.00
_cell.angle_beta   90.00
_cell.angle_gamma   90.00
#
_symmetry.space_group_name_H-M   'P 1'
#
loop_
_entity.id
_entity.type
_entity.pdbx_description
1 polymer ?
#
loop_
_entity_poly.entity_id
_entity_poly.type
_entity_poly.pdbx_seq_one_letter_code
_entity_poly.pdbx_strand_id
1 'polypeptide(L)'
;MSNIHGAVVSNDSGFGISLGGIIDSDKPGSEASIFSSNVSGLEVGIAVGLWGELNLVNTELHGAASQRGRGQGILSSGGNVFITQRSHVMGDLNGINITDGSARGSSDGSLIGNKPYTVINDSIVEGLTGAAIRVDQRVLFDIDADIAVQNHSELLSGNGNLLEVADSSTVNFNVDNSTLNGNLVADDTSTLNVTLQNGAQLNGDIINGNTLAITSGGQWQMQGDNAVTSLSMQGGSVGFGG
;
A
#
# COMPACT_ATOMS: atom_id res chain seq x y z
N MET A 1 4.96 20.06 -8.84
CA MET A 1 4.12 20.05 -7.63
C MET A 1 2.81 20.78 -7.90
N SER A 2 1.68 20.09 -7.70
CA SER A 2 0.33 20.64 -7.75
C SER A 2 -0.30 20.61 -6.35
N ASN A 3 -1.09 21.64 -6.00
CA ASN A 3 -1.83 21.70 -4.73
C ASN A 3 -3.33 21.84 -5.03
N ILE A 4 -4.14 20.91 -4.52
CA ILE A 4 -5.59 20.85 -4.73
C ILE A 4 -6.29 20.99 -3.37
N HIS A 5 -7.21 21.93 -3.24
CA HIS A 5 -7.89 22.23 -1.97
C HIS A 5 -9.41 22.32 -2.17
N GLY A 6 -10.19 21.65 -1.33
CA GLY A 6 -11.65 21.81 -1.31
C GLY A 6 -12.33 21.44 -2.62
N ALA A 7 -11.73 20.54 -3.41
CA ALA A 7 -12.14 20.26 -4.77
C ALA A 7 -12.94 18.95 -4.88
N VAL A 8 -13.71 18.85 -5.96
CA VAL A 8 -14.23 17.58 -6.47
C VAL A 8 -13.57 17.32 -7.82
N VAL A 9 -12.84 16.21 -7.92
CA VAL A 9 -12.20 15.76 -9.16
C VAL A 9 -12.80 14.42 -9.53
N SER A 10 -13.39 14.29 -10.72
CA SER A 10 -14.05 13.06 -11.14
C SER A 10 -13.77 12.75 -12.60
N ASN A 11 -13.43 11.50 -12.90
CA ASN A 11 -13.32 11.01 -14.28
C ASN A 11 -14.01 9.65 -14.44
N ASP A 12 -15.16 9.64 -15.13
CA ASP A 12 -15.97 8.42 -15.29
C ASP A 12 -15.52 7.53 -16.45
N SER A 13 -14.43 7.89 -17.14
CA SER A 13 -13.94 7.20 -18.35
C SER A 13 -12.48 6.76 -18.27
N GLY A 14 -11.77 7.14 -17.20
CA GLY A 14 -10.39 6.77 -16.95
C GLY A 14 -9.94 7.28 -15.60
N PHE A 15 -8.62 7.42 -15.41
CA PHE A 15 -8.06 7.73 -14.11
C PHE A 15 -8.48 9.13 -13.63
N GLY A 16 -8.73 9.27 -12.33
CA GLY A 16 -9.08 10.56 -11.73
C GLY A 16 -7.93 11.55 -11.81
N ILE A 17 -6.76 11.15 -11.29
CA ILE A 17 -5.50 11.91 -11.41
C ILE A 17 -4.37 10.96 -11.83
N SER A 18 -3.44 11.44 -12.64
CA SER A 18 -2.22 10.71 -13.01
C SER A 18 -0.98 11.56 -12.75
N LEU A 19 -0.09 11.05 -11.91
CA LEU A 19 1.22 11.63 -11.62
C LEU A 19 2.27 10.83 -12.40
N GLY A 20 2.64 11.32 -13.58
CA GLY A 20 3.64 10.68 -14.43
C GLY A 20 5.06 11.12 -14.09
N GLY A 21 6.05 10.39 -14.62
CA GLY A 21 7.45 10.80 -14.58
C GLY A 21 8.11 10.84 -15.96
N ILE A 22 9.18 11.63 -16.10
CA ILE A 22 9.98 11.76 -17.34
C ILE A 22 11.40 11.28 -17.09
N ILE A 23 11.77 10.18 -17.75
CA ILE A 23 13.12 9.61 -17.75
C ILE A 23 14.13 10.65 -18.28
N ASP A 24 15.35 10.64 -17.75
CA ASP A 24 16.45 11.56 -18.10
C ASP A 24 16.20 13.04 -17.76
N SER A 25 15.41 13.32 -16.70
CA SER A 25 15.28 14.68 -16.15
C SER A 25 15.73 14.76 -14.70
N ASP A 26 16.17 15.96 -14.26
CA ASP A 26 16.70 16.20 -12.92
C ASP A 26 15.64 16.07 -11.80
N LYS A 27 14.35 16.22 -12.15
CA LYS A 27 13.19 16.04 -11.25
C LYS A 27 12.10 15.27 -11.98
N PRO A 28 12.23 13.96 -12.06
CA PRO A 28 11.49 13.23 -13.06
C PRO A 28 10.04 12.95 -12.68
N GLY A 29 9.68 12.82 -11.41
CA GLY A 29 8.31 12.50 -10.98
C GLY A 29 7.41 13.72 -10.78
N SER A 30 6.13 13.57 -11.09
CA SER A 30 5.09 14.55 -10.74
C SER A 30 4.67 14.40 -9.28
N GLU A 31 4.47 15.53 -8.63
CA GLU A 31 4.05 15.59 -7.22
C GLU A 31 2.69 16.28 -7.10
N ALA A 32 1.80 15.74 -6.28
CA ALA A 32 0.53 16.37 -5.92
C ALA A 32 0.24 16.29 -4.42
N SER A 33 -0.23 17.39 -3.86
CA SER A 33 -0.80 17.44 -2.52
C SER A 33 -2.27 17.81 -2.59
N ILE A 34 -3.14 16.98 -2.01
CA ILE A 34 -4.60 17.07 -2.12
C ILE A 34 -5.18 17.16 -0.71
N PHE A 35 -5.92 18.23 -0.47
CA PHE A 35 -6.42 18.59 0.85
C PHE A 35 -7.94 18.74 0.83
N SER A 36 -8.63 18.12 1.79
CA SER A 36 -10.07 18.35 2.02
C SER A 36 -10.90 18.24 0.75
N SER A 37 -10.62 17.22 -0.06
CA SER A 37 -11.19 17.06 -1.41
C SER A 37 -11.87 15.70 -1.56
N ASN A 38 -12.62 15.54 -2.65
CA ASN A 38 -13.16 14.27 -3.10
C ASN A 38 -12.60 13.98 -4.50
N VAL A 39 -11.97 12.82 -4.69
CA VAL A 39 -11.37 12.42 -5.95
C VAL A 39 -11.94 11.07 -6.38
N SER A 40 -12.35 10.95 -7.63
CA SER A 40 -12.80 9.68 -8.20
C SER A 40 -12.29 9.45 -9.62
N GLY A 41 -12.10 8.18 -9.96
CA GLY A 41 -11.71 7.75 -11.30
C GLY A 41 -12.22 6.36 -11.63
N LEU A 42 -12.43 6.10 -12.92
CA LEU A 42 -12.71 4.76 -13.46
C LEU A 42 -11.41 3.97 -13.57
N GLU A 43 -11.45 2.72 -13.10
CA GLU A 43 -10.34 1.78 -12.91
C GLU A 43 -9.29 2.22 -11.89
N VAL A 44 -8.90 3.49 -11.88
CA VAL A 44 -7.94 4.02 -10.90
C VAL A 44 -8.38 5.39 -10.43
N GLY A 45 -8.47 5.58 -9.11
CA GLY A 45 -8.69 6.90 -8.53
C GLY A 45 -7.50 7.83 -8.78
N ILE A 46 -6.32 7.47 -8.28
CA ILE A 46 -5.05 8.16 -8.57
C ILE A 46 -3.96 7.18 -8.99
N ALA A 47 -3.32 7.44 -10.13
CA ALA A 47 -2.11 6.73 -10.56
C ALA A 47 -0.86 7.54 -10.17
N VAL A 48 0.11 6.89 -9.53
CA VAL A 48 1.40 7.46 -9.13
C VAL A 48 2.51 6.68 -9.79
N GLY A 49 3.14 7.26 -10.81
CA GLY A 49 4.23 6.66 -11.55
C GLY A 49 5.58 6.80 -10.84
N LEU A 50 6.61 6.29 -11.53
CA LEU A 50 8.00 6.32 -11.08
C LEU A 50 8.42 7.72 -10.59
N TRP A 51 8.98 7.77 -9.38
CA TRP A 51 9.41 8.98 -8.68
C TRP A 51 8.31 9.99 -8.35
N GLY A 52 7.05 9.69 -8.65
CA GLY A 52 5.93 10.53 -8.29
C GLY A 52 5.72 10.56 -6.78
N GLU A 53 5.10 11.63 -6.29
CA GLU A 53 4.72 11.75 -4.88
C GLU A 53 3.28 12.21 -4.76
N LEU A 54 2.50 11.45 -3.99
CA LEU A 54 1.12 11.79 -3.66
C LEU A 54 0.99 12.03 -2.15
N ASN A 55 0.45 13.19 -1.78
CA ASN A 55 0.07 13.51 -0.41
C ASN A 55 -1.46 13.72 -0.35
N LEU A 56 -2.16 12.86 0.40
CA LEU A 56 -3.58 13.00 0.71
C LEU A 56 -3.74 13.46 2.16
N VAL A 57 -4.56 14.49 2.36
CA VAL A 57 -4.83 15.09 3.67
C VAL A 57 -6.32 15.35 3.81
N ASN A 58 -6.99 14.71 4.77
CA ASN A 58 -8.45 14.82 4.97
C ASN A 58 -9.23 14.66 3.64
N THR A 59 -8.86 13.68 2.82
CA THR A 59 -9.36 13.54 1.44
C THR A 59 -10.01 12.18 1.24
N GLU A 60 -11.13 12.19 0.53
CA GLU A 60 -11.86 11.01 0.08
C GLU A 60 -11.41 10.65 -1.34
N LEU A 61 -11.00 9.40 -1.55
CA LEU A 61 -10.54 8.90 -2.84
C LEU A 61 -11.24 7.60 -3.20
N HIS A 62 -11.86 7.53 -4.38
CA HIS A 62 -12.54 6.34 -4.88
C HIS A 62 -12.05 5.90 -6.26
N GLY A 63 -11.59 4.66 -6.36
CA GLY A 63 -11.31 3.98 -7.62
C GLY A 63 -12.41 3.01 -8.02
N ALA A 64 -13.31 3.44 -8.91
CA ALA A 64 -14.45 2.65 -9.36
C ALA A 64 -14.01 1.55 -10.34
N ALA A 65 -14.57 0.35 -10.21
CA ALA A 65 -14.31 -0.72 -11.16
C ALA A 65 -14.98 -0.43 -12.51
N SER A 66 -14.24 -0.65 -13.60
CA SER A 66 -14.86 -0.82 -14.91
C SER A 66 -15.56 -2.18 -15.02
N GLN A 67 -16.18 -2.45 -16.17
CA GLN A 67 -16.72 -3.78 -16.51
C GLN A 67 -15.67 -4.90 -16.45
N ARG A 68 -14.37 -4.56 -16.41
CA ARG A 68 -13.26 -5.51 -16.26
C ARG A 68 -12.95 -5.85 -14.80
N GLY A 69 -13.60 -5.22 -13.82
CA GLY A 69 -13.42 -5.49 -12.40
C GLY A 69 -12.14 -4.93 -11.79
N ARG A 70 -11.51 -3.92 -12.40
CA ARG A 70 -10.19 -3.41 -11.99
C ARG A 70 -10.29 -2.06 -11.27
N GLY A 71 -10.99 -1.95 -10.15
CA GLY A 71 -11.09 -0.69 -9.39
C GLY A 71 -10.01 -0.55 -8.32
N GLN A 72 -9.00 0.29 -8.56
CA GLN A 72 -7.93 0.58 -7.59
C GLN A 72 -8.11 1.99 -7.02
N GLY A 73 -8.12 2.16 -5.70
CA GLY A 73 -8.11 3.50 -5.12
C GLY A 73 -6.87 4.26 -5.57
N ILE A 74 -5.70 3.66 -5.34
CA ILE A 74 -4.40 4.14 -5.83
C ILE A 74 -3.68 3.02 -6.60
N LEU A 75 -3.10 3.36 -7.75
CA LEU A 75 -2.11 2.52 -8.44
C LEU A 75 -0.74 3.20 -8.31
N SER A 76 0.19 2.61 -7.56
CA SER A 76 1.56 3.12 -7.41
C SER A 76 2.55 2.24 -8.17
N SER A 77 3.14 2.76 -9.24
CA SER A 77 4.25 2.14 -9.94
C SER A 77 5.55 2.78 -9.43
N GLY A 78 5.89 2.39 -8.20
CA GLY A 78 6.93 2.93 -7.32
C GLY A 78 7.16 4.44 -7.31
N GLY A 79 6.06 5.15 -7.10
CA GLY A 79 6.09 6.46 -6.44
C GLY A 79 5.87 6.34 -4.93
N ASN A 80 5.98 7.48 -4.25
CA ASN A 80 5.72 7.61 -2.82
C ASN A 80 4.29 8.07 -2.57
N VAL A 81 3.64 7.47 -1.57
CA VAL A 81 2.24 7.73 -1.23
C VAL A 81 2.13 8.01 0.26
N PHE A 82 1.57 9.17 0.61
CA PHE A 82 1.32 9.57 1.99
C PHE A 82 -0.17 9.86 2.16
N ILE A 83 -0.84 9.06 3.00
CA ILE A 83 -2.29 9.15 3.27
C ILE A 83 -2.44 9.55 4.73
N THR A 84 -2.93 10.75 4.98
CA THR A 84 -2.86 11.37 6.32
C THR A 84 -4.15 12.11 6.72
N GLN A 85 -4.26 12.40 8.02
CA GLN A 85 -5.27 13.29 8.62
C GLN A 85 -6.71 12.93 8.24
N ARG A 86 -7.13 11.72 8.59
CA ARG A 86 -8.47 11.18 8.32
C ARG A 86 -8.82 11.18 6.82
N SER A 87 -7.87 10.76 5.99
CA SER A 87 -8.16 10.45 4.59
C SER A 87 -8.73 9.04 4.48
N HIS A 88 -9.54 8.79 3.44
CA HIS A 88 -10.08 7.48 3.13
C HIS A 88 -9.81 7.17 1.65
N VAL A 89 -9.10 6.08 1.41
CA VAL A 89 -8.83 5.55 0.07
C VAL A 89 -9.62 4.27 -0.11
N MET A 90 -10.53 4.26 -1.08
CA MET A 90 -11.37 3.13 -1.41
C MET A 90 -11.13 2.71 -2.86
N GLY A 91 -10.95 1.41 -3.10
CA GLY A 91 -11.04 0.83 -4.43
C GLY A 91 -12.04 -0.31 -4.46
N ASP A 92 -12.81 -0.39 -5.55
CA ASP A 92 -13.80 -1.47 -5.71
C ASP A 92 -13.15 -2.87 -5.72
N LEU A 93 -11.89 -2.97 -6.17
CA LEU A 93 -11.04 -4.15 -6.05
C LEU A 93 -10.06 -4.00 -4.89
N ASN A 94 -8.98 -3.21 -5.03
CA ASN A 94 -8.04 -2.98 -3.93
C ASN A 94 -7.95 -1.49 -3.58
N GLY A 95 -7.71 -1.20 -2.31
CA GLY A 95 -7.47 0.18 -1.87
C GLY A 95 -6.21 0.76 -2.53
N ILE A 96 -5.10 0.04 -2.44
CA ILE A 96 -3.83 0.39 -3.10
C ILE A 96 -3.31 -0.83 -3.86
N ASN A 97 -2.88 -0.64 -5.11
CA ASN A 97 -2.06 -1.60 -5.84
C ASN A 97 -0.68 -1.03 -6.09
N ILE A 98 0.36 -1.67 -5.58
CA ILE A 98 1.76 -1.32 -5.80
C ILE A 98 2.32 -2.26 -6.86
N THR A 99 2.88 -1.70 -7.92
CA THR A 99 3.47 -2.46 -9.01
C THR A 99 4.91 -2.05 -9.26
N ASP A 100 5.60 -2.85 -10.06
CA ASP A 100 6.90 -2.48 -10.59
C ASP A 100 6.74 -1.19 -11.42
N GLY A 101 7.49 -0.14 -11.05
CA GLY A 101 7.57 1.09 -11.82
C GLY A 101 8.96 1.38 -12.34
N SER A 102 9.84 0.40 -12.26
CA SER A 102 11.20 0.54 -12.72
C SER A 102 11.30 0.82 -14.22
N ALA A 103 12.39 1.46 -14.59
CA ALA A 103 12.65 1.85 -15.97
C ALA A 103 14.09 1.57 -16.38
N ARG A 104 14.35 1.61 -17.68
CA ARG A 104 15.69 1.62 -18.26
C ARG A 104 16.06 3.06 -18.62
N GLY A 105 17.21 3.54 -18.16
CA GLY A 105 17.76 4.84 -18.56
C GLY A 105 18.07 4.88 -20.04
N SER A 106 17.75 5.98 -20.71
CA SER A 106 17.81 6.05 -22.18
C SER A 106 19.22 6.21 -22.73
N SER A 107 20.17 6.63 -21.89
CA SER A 107 21.53 7.02 -22.32
C SER A 107 22.61 5.99 -22.02
N ASP A 108 22.50 5.25 -20.91
CA ASP A 108 23.51 4.28 -20.46
C ASP A 108 22.93 2.87 -20.25
N GLY A 109 21.61 2.70 -20.45
CA GLY A 109 20.91 1.44 -20.16
C GLY A 109 20.90 1.08 -18.68
N SER A 110 21.25 2.02 -17.80
CA SER A 110 21.25 1.84 -16.36
C SER A 110 19.84 1.54 -15.88
N LEU A 111 19.78 0.67 -14.88
CA LEU A 111 18.54 0.21 -14.30
C LEU A 111 18.10 1.24 -13.27
N ILE A 112 16.90 1.77 -13.46
CA ILE A 112 16.29 2.72 -12.55
C ILE A 112 15.32 1.91 -11.71
N GLY A 113 15.81 1.35 -10.61
CA GLY A 113 14.96 0.72 -9.62
C GLY A 113 14.16 1.77 -8.85
N ASN A 114 12.99 1.40 -8.36
CA ASN A 114 12.23 2.18 -7.40
C ASN A 114 11.90 1.35 -6.18
N LYS A 115 12.06 1.97 -5.01
CA LYS A 115 11.64 1.42 -3.74
C LYS A 115 10.38 2.17 -3.30
N PRO A 116 9.16 1.78 -3.75
CA PRO A 116 7.94 2.46 -3.32
C PRO A 116 7.87 2.59 -1.81
N TYR A 117 7.52 3.78 -1.34
CA TYR A 117 7.22 4.02 0.07
C TYR A 117 5.79 4.49 0.25
N THR A 118 5.02 3.74 1.05
CA THR A 118 3.63 4.09 1.38
C THR A 118 3.48 4.29 2.88
N VAL A 119 2.92 5.44 3.28
CA VAL A 119 2.56 5.75 4.66
C VAL A 119 1.07 5.98 4.76
N ILE A 120 0.42 5.26 5.66
CA ILE A 120 -0.98 5.43 6.04
C ILE A 120 -0.98 5.84 7.51
N ASN A 121 -1.43 7.05 7.80
CA ASN A 121 -1.31 7.65 9.12
C ASN A 121 -2.62 8.34 9.54
N ASP A 122 -3.25 7.87 10.62
CA ASP A 122 -4.58 8.33 11.05
C ASP A 122 -5.57 8.35 9.86
N SER A 123 -5.65 7.24 9.12
CA SER A 123 -6.42 7.15 7.86
C SER A 123 -6.88 5.72 7.55
N ILE A 124 -7.79 5.59 6.58
CA ILE A 124 -8.39 4.32 6.18
C ILE A 124 -8.01 3.97 4.74
N VAL A 125 -7.61 2.72 4.51
CA VAL A 125 -7.46 2.15 3.16
C VAL A 125 -8.32 0.90 3.03
N GLU A 126 -9.15 0.86 1.99
CA GLU A 126 -10.19 -0.16 1.83
C GLU A 126 -10.21 -0.73 0.41
N GLY A 127 -10.11 -2.06 0.31
CA GLY A 127 -10.46 -2.81 -0.90
C GLY A 127 -11.81 -3.49 -0.73
N LEU A 128 -12.82 -3.14 -1.53
CA LEU A 128 -14.19 -3.62 -1.31
C LEU A 128 -14.38 -5.10 -1.65
N THR A 129 -13.71 -5.60 -2.69
CA THR A 129 -13.81 -7.01 -3.10
C THR A 129 -12.48 -7.76 -3.03
N GLY A 130 -11.37 -7.02 -2.98
CA GLY A 130 -10.00 -7.54 -2.85
C GLY A 130 -9.35 -7.14 -1.54
N ALA A 131 -8.02 -6.98 -1.60
CA ALA A 131 -7.19 -6.65 -0.45
C ALA A 131 -7.17 -5.14 -0.18
N ALA A 132 -6.83 -4.74 1.04
CA ALA A 132 -6.59 -3.32 1.31
C ALA A 132 -5.37 -2.84 0.50
N ILE A 133 -4.30 -3.65 0.49
CA ILE A 133 -3.08 -3.38 -0.27
C ILE A 133 -2.66 -4.64 -1.03
N ARG A 134 -2.41 -4.48 -2.33
CA ARG A 134 -1.85 -5.51 -3.21
C ARG A 134 -0.47 -5.06 -3.69
N VAL A 135 0.50 -5.97 -3.70
CA VAL A 135 1.82 -5.75 -4.30
C VAL A 135 2.09 -6.86 -5.31
N ASP A 136 2.08 -6.54 -6.60
CA ASP A 136 2.21 -7.51 -7.68
C ASP A 136 2.65 -6.89 -9.02
N GLN A 137 2.56 -7.67 -10.10
CA GLN A 137 2.84 -7.20 -11.47
C GLN A 137 4.28 -6.75 -11.65
N ARG A 138 5.21 -7.65 -11.33
CA ARG A 138 6.60 -7.53 -11.73
C ARG A 138 6.72 -7.47 -13.26
N VAL A 139 7.48 -6.51 -13.78
CA VAL A 139 7.70 -6.35 -15.22
C VAL A 139 9.18 -6.50 -15.58
N LEU A 140 10.03 -5.67 -14.99
CA LEU A 140 11.48 -5.60 -15.22
C LEU A 140 12.27 -6.02 -13.98
N PHE A 141 11.85 -5.60 -12.77
CA PHE A 141 12.53 -5.92 -11.51
C PHE A 141 11.57 -6.37 -10.42
N ASP A 142 12.11 -7.18 -9.51
CA ASP A 142 11.48 -7.50 -8.24
C ASP A 142 11.09 -6.20 -7.52
N ILE A 143 9.88 -6.17 -6.97
CA ILE A 143 9.37 -5.00 -6.25
C ILE A 143 9.92 -5.06 -4.83
N ASP A 144 10.61 -4.02 -4.36
CA ASP A 144 10.98 -3.85 -2.96
C ASP A 144 10.18 -2.67 -2.39
N ALA A 145 9.14 -2.95 -1.60
CA ALA A 145 8.23 -1.93 -1.09
C ALA A 145 8.32 -1.80 0.44
N ASP A 146 8.34 -0.56 0.91
CA ASP A 146 8.21 -0.23 2.32
C ASP A 146 6.80 0.33 2.56
N ILE A 147 6.06 -0.25 3.50
CA ILE A 147 4.69 0.15 3.84
C ILE A 147 4.61 0.37 5.35
N ALA A 148 4.17 1.56 5.76
CA ALA A 148 3.98 1.92 7.16
C ALA A 148 2.51 2.27 7.45
N VAL A 149 1.93 1.62 8.46
CA VAL A 149 0.56 1.85 8.94
C VAL A 149 0.63 2.37 10.38
N GLN A 150 0.19 3.61 10.59
CA GLN A 150 0.53 4.40 11.78
C GLN A 150 -0.69 5.07 12.41
N ASN A 151 -0.62 5.27 13.73
CA ASN A 151 -1.55 6.11 14.52
C ASN A 151 -3.04 5.88 14.23
N HIS A 152 -3.60 4.79 14.75
CA HIS A 152 -5.02 4.45 14.63
C HIS A 152 -5.51 4.32 13.18
N SER A 153 -4.61 3.98 12.25
CA SER A 153 -5.00 3.70 10.88
C SER A 153 -5.73 2.35 10.78
N GLU A 154 -6.64 2.26 9.82
CA GLU A 154 -7.40 1.05 9.55
C GLU A 154 -7.13 0.56 8.12
N LEU A 155 -6.94 -0.75 7.98
CA LEU A 155 -6.96 -1.43 6.70
C LEU A 155 -8.19 -2.31 6.65
N LEU A 156 -8.99 -2.19 5.59
CA LEU A 156 -10.22 -2.95 5.38
C LEU A 156 -10.13 -3.72 4.07
N SER A 157 -10.58 -4.98 4.09
CA SER A 157 -10.56 -5.84 2.89
C SER A 157 -11.83 -6.65 2.76
N GLY A 158 -12.31 -6.78 1.52
CA GLY A 158 -13.47 -7.59 1.16
C GLY A 158 -13.16 -9.08 1.11
N ASN A 159 -11.89 -9.44 0.82
CA ASN A 159 -11.46 -10.83 0.71
C ASN A 159 -10.80 -11.39 1.98
N GLY A 160 -10.71 -10.60 3.05
CA GLY A 160 -10.10 -10.98 4.33
C GLY A 160 -8.58 -10.82 4.42
N ASN A 161 -7.90 -10.46 3.32
CA ASN A 161 -6.47 -10.21 3.30
C ASN A 161 -6.22 -8.70 3.30
N LEU A 162 -5.52 -8.19 4.32
CA LEU A 162 -5.14 -6.78 4.38
C LEU A 162 -3.99 -6.48 3.41
N LEU A 163 -3.06 -7.42 3.29
CA LEU A 163 -1.91 -7.33 2.40
C LEU A 163 -1.76 -8.62 1.61
N GLU A 164 -1.58 -8.49 0.29
CA GLU A 164 -1.24 -9.60 -0.60
C GLU A 164 0.02 -9.28 -1.40
N VAL A 165 1.09 -10.05 -1.20
CA VAL A 165 2.39 -9.89 -1.87
C VAL A 165 2.62 -11.03 -2.85
N ALA A 166 2.93 -10.72 -4.10
CA ALA A 166 3.19 -11.73 -5.12
C ALA A 166 4.27 -11.33 -6.13
N ASP A 167 4.55 -12.23 -7.07
CA ASP A 167 5.39 -12.01 -8.26
C ASP A 167 6.85 -11.68 -7.92
N SER A 168 7.43 -12.41 -6.96
CA SER A 168 8.83 -12.22 -6.50
C SER A 168 9.07 -10.87 -5.82
N SER A 169 8.05 -10.33 -5.15
CA SER A 169 8.15 -9.06 -4.44
C SER A 169 8.68 -9.22 -3.02
N THR A 170 9.38 -8.21 -2.52
CA THR A 170 9.79 -8.05 -1.13
C THR A 170 9.02 -6.88 -0.51
N VAL A 171 8.37 -7.11 0.63
CA VAL A 171 7.64 -6.07 1.35
C VAL A 171 8.11 -6.01 2.79
N ASN A 172 8.46 -4.81 3.24
CA ASN A 172 8.65 -4.49 4.65
C ASN A 172 7.40 -3.76 5.16
N PHE A 173 6.58 -4.47 5.94
CA PHE A 173 5.31 -4.00 6.46
C PHE A 173 5.45 -3.64 7.95
N ASN A 174 5.43 -2.34 8.26
CA ASN A 174 5.55 -1.81 9.62
C ASN A 174 4.20 -1.30 10.13
N VAL A 175 3.76 -1.81 11.27
CA VAL A 175 2.53 -1.39 11.94
C VAL A 175 2.91 -0.76 13.27
N ASP A 176 2.46 0.48 13.46
CA ASP A 176 2.73 1.31 14.61
C ASP A 176 1.42 1.85 15.18
N ASN A 177 1.17 1.62 16.47
CA ASN A 177 0.03 2.19 17.20
C ASN A 177 -1.31 2.08 16.44
N SER A 178 -1.55 0.93 15.79
CA SER A 178 -2.72 0.68 14.95
C SER A 178 -3.22 -0.75 15.17
N THR A 179 -4.52 -0.99 15.00
CA THR A 179 -5.14 -2.32 15.16
C THR A 179 -5.64 -2.81 13.81
N LEU A 180 -5.13 -3.94 13.36
CA LEU A 180 -5.42 -4.54 12.07
C LEU A 180 -6.17 -5.86 12.25
N ASN A 181 -7.25 -6.05 11.47
CA ASN A 181 -8.09 -7.25 11.53
C ASN A 181 -8.17 -7.88 10.13
N GLY A 182 -7.52 -9.02 9.95
CA GLY A 182 -7.38 -9.69 8.66
C GLY A 182 -5.96 -10.23 8.44
N ASN A 183 -5.75 -10.88 7.30
CA ASN A 183 -4.53 -11.65 7.06
C ASN A 183 -3.47 -10.86 6.28
N LEU A 184 -2.20 -11.23 6.47
CA LEU A 184 -1.08 -10.79 5.66
C LEU A 184 -0.55 -12.00 4.89
N VAL A 185 -0.48 -11.91 3.56
CA VAL A 185 -0.22 -13.07 2.70
C VAL A 185 0.90 -12.77 1.71
N ALA A 186 1.86 -13.68 1.60
CA ALA A 186 2.82 -13.71 0.50
C ALA A 186 2.69 -15.00 -0.31
N ASP A 187 2.93 -14.94 -1.61
CA ASP A 187 3.13 -16.15 -2.42
C ASP A 187 4.50 -16.81 -2.12
N ASP A 188 4.68 -18.04 -2.62
CA ASP A 188 5.90 -18.83 -2.36
C ASP A 188 7.17 -18.25 -3.01
N THR A 189 7.03 -17.23 -3.87
CA THR A 189 8.14 -16.56 -4.52
C THR A 189 8.52 -15.24 -3.86
N SER A 190 7.69 -14.76 -2.92
CA SER A 190 7.77 -13.43 -2.34
C SER A 190 8.31 -13.45 -0.91
N THR A 191 8.79 -12.29 -0.46
CA THR A 191 9.33 -12.10 0.89
C THR A 191 8.51 -11.07 1.65
N LEU A 192 7.85 -11.49 2.73
CA LEU A 192 7.11 -10.60 3.62
C LEU A 192 7.81 -10.46 4.98
N ASN A 193 8.27 -9.25 5.28
CA ASN A 193 8.84 -8.89 6.57
C ASN A 193 7.86 -8.00 7.33
N VAL A 194 7.48 -8.39 8.54
CA VAL A 194 6.48 -7.70 9.35
C VAL A 194 7.11 -7.18 10.64
N THR A 195 6.79 -5.94 11.01
CA THR A 195 7.10 -5.37 12.32
C THR A 195 5.84 -4.83 12.97
N LEU A 196 5.56 -5.28 14.20
CA LEU A 196 4.49 -4.76 15.05
C LEU A 196 5.15 -4.02 16.23
N GLN A 197 4.84 -2.73 16.40
CA GLN A 197 5.48 -1.89 17.41
C GLN A 197 4.53 -0.88 18.05
N ASN A 198 4.94 -0.34 19.19
CA ASN A 198 4.25 0.74 19.90
C ASN A 198 2.77 0.45 20.15
N GLY A 199 2.47 -0.75 20.66
CA GLY A 199 1.10 -1.19 20.93
C GLY A 199 0.28 -1.59 19.70
N ALA A 200 0.90 -1.71 18.52
CA ALA A 200 0.22 -2.22 17.33
C ALA A 200 -0.31 -3.64 17.54
N GLN A 201 -1.48 -3.93 16.98
CA GLN A 201 -2.15 -5.23 17.08
C GLN A 201 -2.48 -5.76 15.69
N LEU A 202 -2.18 -7.04 15.45
CA LEU A 202 -2.66 -7.80 14.30
C LEU A 202 -3.53 -8.95 14.79
N ASN A 203 -4.81 -8.95 14.40
CA ASN A 203 -5.75 -10.05 14.63
C ASN A 203 -5.98 -10.76 13.29
N GLY A 204 -5.27 -11.85 13.05
CA GLY A 204 -5.30 -12.57 11.78
C GLY A 204 -4.02 -13.37 11.53
N ASP A 205 -3.97 -14.03 10.39
CA ASP A 205 -2.87 -14.93 10.03
C ASP A 205 -1.81 -14.20 9.20
N ILE A 206 -0.55 -14.61 9.37
CA ILE A 206 0.59 -14.27 8.51
C ILE A 206 0.98 -15.53 7.74
N ILE A 207 0.60 -15.56 6.47
CA ILE A 207 0.79 -16.69 5.57
C ILE A 207 2.06 -16.44 4.75
N ASN A 208 2.98 -17.41 4.77
CA ASN A 208 4.30 -17.33 4.12
C ASN A 208 5.14 -16.12 4.58
N GLY A 209 5.10 -15.81 5.89
CA GLY A 209 5.92 -14.74 6.46
C GLY A 209 7.41 -15.11 6.51
N ASN A 210 8.28 -14.21 6.07
CA ASN A 210 9.73 -14.39 6.21
C ASN A 210 10.19 -13.99 7.62
N THR A 211 9.95 -12.75 8.02
CA THR A 211 10.28 -12.29 9.37
C THR A 211 9.08 -11.65 10.05
N LEU A 212 8.94 -11.89 11.35
CA LEU A 212 8.06 -11.14 12.23
C LEU A 212 8.86 -10.62 13.42
N ALA A 213 8.88 -9.30 13.58
CA ALA A 213 9.39 -8.64 14.77
C ALA A 213 8.23 -8.04 15.57
N ILE A 214 8.12 -8.39 16.85
CA ILE A 214 7.11 -7.83 17.75
C ILE A 214 7.84 -7.09 18.88
N THR A 215 7.72 -5.77 18.89
CA THR A 215 8.48 -4.90 19.80
C THR A 215 7.57 -3.89 20.51
N SER A 216 8.05 -3.26 21.57
CA SER A 216 7.40 -2.08 22.19
C SER A 216 5.89 -2.26 22.45
N GLY A 217 5.48 -3.38 23.03
CA GLY A 217 4.08 -3.67 23.35
C GLY A 217 3.22 -4.15 22.19
N GLY A 218 3.79 -4.39 21.01
CA GLY A 218 3.06 -4.96 19.86
C GLY A 218 2.50 -6.35 20.17
N GLN A 219 1.40 -6.71 19.50
CA GLN A 219 0.71 -7.98 19.70
C GLN A 219 0.26 -8.61 18.39
N TRP A 220 0.42 -9.92 18.30
CA TRP A 220 -0.15 -10.73 17.24
C TRP A 220 -1.09 -11.77 17.83
N GLN A 221 -2.37 -11.71 17.46
CA GLN A 221 -3.38 -12.70 17.80
C GLN A 221 -3.62 -13.59 16.58
N MET A 222 -3.08 -14.81 16.65
CA MET A 222 -3.19 -15.83 15.61
C MET A 222 -4.61 -16.40 15.57
N GLN A 223 -5.14 -16.67 14.38
CA GLN A 223 -6.47 -17.22 14.18
C GLN A 223 -6.45 -18.66 13.64
N GLY A 224 -5.36 -19.06 12.98
CA GLY A 224 -5.15 -20.42 12.49
C GLY A 224 -3.70 -20.87 12.58
N ASP A 225 -3.39 -21.90 11.80
CA ASP A 225 -2.01 -22.39 11.64
C ASP A 225 -1.21 -21.37 10.82
N ASN A 226 -0.02 -21.02 11.32
CA ASN A 226 0.84 -20.04 10.69
C ASN A 226 2.27 -20.56 10.56
N ALA A 227 2.94 -20.12 9.50
CA ALA A 227 4.34 -20.39 9.26
C ALA A 227 5.07 -19.07 8.99
N VAL A 228 5.75 -18.56 10.02
CA VAL A 228 6.73 -17.47 9.89
C VAL A 228 8.12 -18.06 10.03
N THR A 229 9.04 -17.71 9.14
CA THR A 229 10.38 -18.32 9.11
C THR A 229 11.23 -17.89 10.31
N SER A 230 11.15 -16.63 10.71
CA SER A 230 11.85 -16.10 11.89
C SER A 230 10.95 -15.18 12.71
N LEU A 231 10.90 -15.43 14.03
CA LEU A 231 10.16 -14.62 15.00
C LEU A 231 11.13 -14.02 16.01
N SER A 232 11.09 -12.69 16.14
CA SER A 232 11.80 -11.94 17.17
C SER A 232 10.82 -11.20 18.08
N MET A 233 11.01 -11.30 19.39
CA MET A 233 10.14 -10.67 20.39
C MET A 233 10.96 -9.81 21.35
N GLN A 234 10.65 -8.51 21.42
CA GLN A 234 11.30 -7.52 22.27
C GLN A 234 10.24 -6.67 22.99
N GLY A 235 9.57 -7.29 23.97
CA GLY A 235 8.52 -6.62 24.75
C GLY A 235 7.14 -6.62 24.11
N GLY A 236 6.85 -7.58 23.24
CA GLY A 236 5.51 -7.85 22.69
C GLY A 236 4.98 -9.24 23.06
N SER A 237 3.85 -9.63 22.48
CA SER A 237 3.20 -10.92 22.76
C SER A 237 2.60 -11.59 21.52
N VAL A 238 2.48 -12.92 21.58
CA VAL A 238 1.72 -13.73 20.62
C VAL A 238 0.60 -14.42 21.38
N GLY A 239 -0.63 -14.24 20.91
CA GLY A 239 -1.82 -14.94 21.37
C GLY A 239 -2.15 -16.09 20.43
N PHE A 240 -2.47 -17.25 21.00
CA PHE A 240 -2.90 -18.44 20.25
C PHE A 240 -4.39 -18.69 20.55
N GLY A 241 -5.20 -18.81 19.50
CA GLY A 241 -6.57 -19.28 19.58
C GLY A 241 -7.64 -18.18 19.54
N GLY A 242 -8.68 -18.48 18.76
CA GLY A 242 -10.05 -17.97 18.92
C GLY A 242 -10.92 -18.96 19.67
#